data_AF-A0A1V5HHB3-F1
#
_entry.id   AF-A0A1V5HHB3-F1
#
_cell.length_a   1.000
_cell.length_b   1.000
_cell.length_c   1.000
_cell.angle_alpha   90.00
_cell.angle_beta   90.00
_cell.angle_gamma   90.00
#
_symmetry.space_group_name_H-M   'P 1'
#
loop_
_entity.id
_entity.type
_entity.pdbx_description
1 polymer ?
#
loop_
_entity_poly.entity_id
_entity_poly.type
_entity_poly.pdbx_seq_one_letter_code
_entity_poly.pdbx_strand_id
1 'polypeptide(L)'
;MVRLAGMTRAVATVAAALFVLGASGRAADLLAGGDPAREMWMSGFVKLKAGDAAEKAGNTIAAVRLYREAQQVFEDVQRQFAGWQTGLVTYRITYCAERVRALNAALPADNKDMTREQLAALVAAQKAQIKELEEQAFSAQEKVEALTATMSTTTAAPAAGGADEVAALREQVRRLEEEKKAWAARGAAEEERDALRARITALEEEKRTLAAQAAGLKDVQELKQLAAALEGKLADQARARNELQGQLTALVAERETLGTRLTAITTQLDELRALAERLQRENDALRK
;
A
#
# COMPACT_ATOMS: atom_id res chain seq x y z
N MET A 1 -43.60 60.63 0.59
CA MET A 1 -43.86 59.64 1.64
C MET A 1 -43.09 58.37 1.28
N VAL A 2 -41.80 58.27 1.59
CA VAL A 2 -41.23 57.66 2.82
C VAL A 2 -41.81 56.27 3.11
N ARG A 3 -41.05 55.21 2.79
CA ARG A 3 -40.40 54.35 3.78
C ARG A 3 -39.35 53.41 3.15
N LEU A 4 -38.15 53.52 3.71
CA LEU A 4 -37.01 52.61 3.61
C LEU A 4 -37.29 51.24 4.24
N ALA A 5 -36.32 50.33 4.01
CA ALA A 5 -35.93 49.14 4.78
C ALA A 5 -36.44 47.82 4.15
N GLY A 6 -35.63 46.79 3.94
CA GLY A 6 -34.23 46.57 4.27
C GLY A 6 -33.90 45.12 3.89
N MET A 7 -32.70 44.90 3.36
CA MET A 7 -32.11 43.58 3.15
C MET A 7 -31.96 42.85 4.48
N THR A 8 -32.37 41.58 4.57
CA THR A 8 -31.68 40.58 5.43
C THR A 8 -32.01 39.14 5.02
N ARG A 9 -30.96 38.49 4.50
CA ARG A 9 -30.58 37.05 4.54
C ARG A 9 -31.60 36.06 5.13
N ALA A 10 -32.03 35.10 4.30
CA ALA A 10 -32.56 33.82 4.76
C ALA A 10 -31.41 32.93 5.26
N VAL A 11 -31.32 32.75 6.57
CA VAL A 11 -30.45 31.75 7.22
C VAL A 11 -31.30 30.52 7.49
N ALA A 12 -30.82 29.38 6.98
CA ALA A 12 -31.41 28.07 7.21
C ALA A 12 -31.19 27.62 8.67
N THR A 13 -32.27 27.33 9.38
CA THR A 13 -32.26 26.66 10.69
C THR A 13 -32.62 25.19 10.47
N VAL A 14 -31.62 24.30 10.49
CA VAL A 14 -31.85 22.86 10.70
C VAL A 14 -31.54 22.60 12.16
N ALA A 15 -32.58 22.39 12.95
CA ALA A 15 -32.49 22.00 14.34
C ALA A 15 -31.96 20.57 14.44
N ALA A 16 -30.80 20.41 15.07
CA ALA A 16 -30.27 19.11 15.47
C ALA A 16 -30.96 18.67 16.78
N ALA A 17 -31.80 17.64 16.69
CA ALA A 17 -32.32 16.95 17.87
C ALA A 17 -31.25 15.98 18.40
N LEU A 18 -30.59 16.37 19.49
CA LEU A 18 -29.79 15.51 20.35
C LEU A 18 -30.74 14.69 21.24
N PHE A 19 -30.84 13.39 20.99
CA PHE A 19 -31.35 12.46 22.00
C PHE A 19 -30.16 11.76 22.66
N VAL A 20 -29.96 12.11 23.93
CA VAL A 20 -29.06 11.44 24.88
C VAL A 20 -29.83 10.27 25.47
N LEU A 21 -29.33 9.03 25.34
CA LEU A 21 -29.50 7.99 26.35
C LEU A 21 -28.53 6.84 26.10
N GLY A 22 -27.68 6.51 27.08
CA GLY A 22 -26.77 5.38 27.03
C GLY A 22 -25.47 5.61 27.78
N ALA A 23 -25.57 5.86 29.09
CA ALA A 23 -24.42 5.93 29.98
C ALA A 23 -23.73 4.57 30.11
N SER A 24 -22.41 4.53 29.92
CA SER A 24 -21.51 3.55 30.54
C SER A 24 -20.09 4.12 30.53
N GLY A 25 -19.70 4.72 31.67
CA GLY A 25 -18.31 4.80 32.13
C GLY A 25 -17.32 5.63 31.31
N ARG A 26 -17.28 6.95 31.57
CA ARG A 26 -16.07 7.77 31.87
C ARG A 26 -16.43 9.26 31.86
N ALA A 27 -17.08 9.70 32.93
CA ALA A 27 -17.39 11.12 33.17
C ALA A 27 -16.26 11.85 33.94
N ALA A 28 -15.06 11.28 34.01
CA ALA A 28 -13.94 11.85 34.77
C ALA A 28 -12.89 12.60 33.92
N ASP A 29 -12.91 12.47 32.59
CA ASP A 29 -11.95 13.15 31.70
C ASP A 29 -12.51 14.43 31.03
N LEU A 30 -13.75 14.83 31.37
CA LEU A 30 -14.51 15.82 30.60
C LEU A 30 -14.22 17.30 30.93
N LEU A 31 -13.15 17.62 31.67
CA LEU A 31 -12.94 19.00 32.18
C LEU A 31 -11.53 19.61 31.99
N ALA A 32 -10.62 18.97 31.26
CA ALA A 32 -9.37 19.63 30.85
C ALA A 32 -8.68 18.89 29.67
N GLY A 33 -8.97 19.30 28.43
CA GLY A 33 -8.30 18.78 27.23
C GLY A 33 -9.31 18.36 26.16
N GLY A 34 -9.15 18.85 24.92
CA GLY A 34 -9.97 18.39 23.79
C GLY A 34 -9.79 16.89 23.56
N ASP A 35 -10.87 16.19 23.21
CA ASP A 35 -10.82 14.77 22.83
C ASP A 35 -9.84 14.60 21.64
N PRO A 36 -8.65 14.00 21.84
CA PRO A 36 -7.62 13.95 20.81
C PRO A 36 -8.07 13.15 19.57
N ALA A 37 -8.94 12.16 19.77
CA ALA A 37 -9.53 11.38 18.69
C ALA A 37 -10.46 12.25 17.83
N ARG A 38 -11.24 13.12 18.48
CA ARG A 38 -12.11 14.09 17.81
C ARG A 38 -11.31 15.11 17.01
N GLU A 39 -10.24 15.65 17.56
CA GLU A 39 -9.38 16.63 16.88
C GLU A 39 -8.74 16.02 15.63
N MET A 40 -8.16 14.82 15.76
CA MET A 40 -7.60 14.09 14.62
C MET A 40 -8.66 13.80 13.55
N TRP A 41 -9.84 13.33 13.97
CA TRP A 41 -10.95 13.07 13.07
C TRP A 41 -11.41 14.34 12.32
N MET A 42 -11.47 15.48 12.99
CA MET A 42 -11.85 16.76 12.36
C MET A 42 -10.88 17.15 11.24
N SER A 43 -9.59 16.86 11.39
CA SER A 43 -8.61 17.12 10.32
C SER A 43 -8.87 16.29 9.06
N GLY A 44 -9.41 15.08 9.20
CA GLY A 44 -9.84 14.22 8.09
C GLY A 44 -11.15 14.72 7.49
N PHE A 45 -12.09 15.18 8.33
CA PHE A 45 -13.36 15.75 7.89
C PHE A 45 -13.19 17.00 7.03
N VAL A 46 -12.26 17.90 7.39
CA VAL A 46 -11.94 19.09 6.58
C VAL A 46 -11.46 18.68 5.18
N LYS A 47 -10.58 17.67 5.09
CA LYS A 47 -10.09 17.14 3.81
C LYS A 47 -11.21 16.51 2.98
N LEU A 48 -12.11 15.77 3.63
CA LEU A 48 -13.30 15.22 2.96
C LEU A 48 -14.16 16.34 2.37
N LYS A 49 -14.42 17.42 3.12
CA LYS A 49 -15.19 18.56 2.62
C LYS A 49 -14.49 19.28 1.45
N ALA A 50 -13.17 19.40 1.51
CA ALA A 50 -12.40 19.93 0.40
C ALA A 50 -12.47 19.01 -0.84
N GLY A 51 -12.44 17.69 -0.64
CA GLY A 51 -12.64 16.68 -1.70
C GLY A 51 -14.02 16.80 -2.35
N ASP A 52 -15.09 16.92 -1.56
CA ASP A 52 -16.45 17.16 -2.06
C ASP A 52 -16.51 18.45 -2.92
N ALA A 53 -15.80 19.51 -2.50
CA ALA A 53 -15.77 20.78 -3.23
C ALA A 53 -14.99 20.66 -4.55
N ALA A 54 -13.85 19.96 -4.54
CA ALA A 54 -13.06 19.70 -5.75
C ALA A 54 -13.81 18.83 -6.76
N GLU A 55 -14.55 17.80 -6.27
CA GLU A 55 -15.40 16.95 -7.12
C GLU A 55 -16.50 17.79 -7.79
N LYS A 56 -17.19 18.65 -7.03
CA LYS A 56 -18.21 19.57 -7.56
C LYS A 56 -17.65 20.58 -8.57
N ALA A 57 -16.38 20.96 -8.41
CA ALA A 57 -15.68 21.85 -9.34
C ALA A 57 -15.15 21.13 -10.59
N GLY A 58 -15.39 19.82 -10.74
CA GLY A 58 -14.90 19.01 -11.87
C GLY A 58 -13.39 18.73 -11.80
N ASN A 59 -12.72 19.04 -10.69
CA ASN A 59 -11.30 18.77 -10.51
C ASN A 59 -11.09 17.36 -9.96
N THR A 60 -11.23 16.37 -10.84
CA THR A 60 -11.15 14.94 -10.50
C THR A 60 -9.84 14.56 -9.82
N ILE A 61 -8.71 15.12 -10.25
CA ILE A 61 -7.39 14.81 -9.69
C ILE A 61 -7.28 15.32 -8.24
N ALA A 62 -7.64 16.57 -8.01
CA ALA A 62 -7.63 17.15 -6.66
C ALA A 62 -8.64 16.44 -5.72
N ALA A 63 -9.82 16.07 -6.24
CA ALA A 63 -10.82 15.33 -5.49
C ALA A 63 -10.30 13.96 -5.03
N VAL A 64 -9.69 13.19 -5.93
CA VAL A 64 -9.10 11.87 -5.60
C VAL A 64 -8.02 11.99 -4.54
N ARG A 65 -7.13 12.98 -4.64
CA ARG A 65 -6.08 13.23 -3.64
C ARG A 65 -6.69 13.50 -2.26
N LEU A 66 -7.62 14.46 -2.18
CA LEU A 66 -8.23 14.89 -0.93
C LEU A 66 -9.04 13.78 -0.25
N TYR A 67 -9.73 12.93 -1.02
CA TYR A 67 -10.42 11.76 -0.46
C TYR A 67 -9.45 10.72 0.09
N ARG A 68 -8.30 10.47 -0.57
CA ARG A 68 -7.27 9.54 -0.04
C ARG A 68 -6.65 10.06 1.25
N GLU A 69 -6.33 11.35 1.31
CA GLU A 69 -5.79 11.95 2.52
C GLU A 69 -6.80 11.92 3.68
N ALA A 70 -8.09 12.16 3.39
CA ALA A 70 -9.15 12.02 4.39
C ALA A 70 -9.28 10.58 4.88
N GLN A 71 -9.26 9.59 3.96
CA GLN A 71 -9.31 8.17 4.29
C GLN A 71 -8.17 7.77 5.22
N GLN A 72 -6.94 8.17 4.91
CA GLN A 72 -5.76 7.90 5.73
C GLN A 72 -5.94 8.41 7.16
N VAL A 73 -6.42 9.66 7.32
CA VAL A 73 -6.67 10.23 8.65
C VAL A 73 -7.71 9.42 9.43
N PHE A 74 -8.80 8.98 8.77
CA PHE A 74 -9.80 8.16 9.45
C PHE A 74 -9.28 6.77 9.83
N GLU A 75 -8.43 6.15 9.00
CA GLU A 75 -7.75 4.90 9.33
C GLU A 75 -6.75 5.07 10.49
N ASP A 76 -6.08 6.22 10.56
CA ASP A 76 -5.20 6.57 11.67
C ASP A 76 -6.00 6.77 12.98
N VAL A 77 -7.17 7.42 12.92
CA VAL A 77 -8.09 7.53 14.07
C VAL A 77 -8.52 6.13 14.53
N GLN A 78 -8.89 5.25 13.60
CA GLN A 78 -9.31 3.88 13.93
C GLN A 78 -8.19 3.07 14.59
N ARG A 79 -6.94 3.24 14.11
CA ARG A 79 -5.76 2.55 14.65
C ARG A 79 -5.34 3.07 16.02
N GLN A 80 -5.33 4.39 16.21
CA GLN A 80 -4.82 5.03 17.43
C GLN A 80 -5.87 5.11 18.55
N PHE A 81 -7.16 5.17 18.19
CA PHE A 81 -8.26 5.30 19.13
C PHE A 81 -9.28 4.18 18.93
N ALA A 82 -8.81 2.94 19.12
CA ALA A 82 -9.64 1.75 18.96
C ALA A 82 -10.91 1.82 19.85
N GLY A 83 -12.09 1.73 19.22
CA GLY A 83 -13.39 1.84 19.90
C GLY A 83 -13.99 3.24 19.93
N TRP A 84 -13.25 4.28 19.53
CA TRP A 84 -13.80 5.63 19.40
C TRP A 84 -14.68 5.73 18.15
N GLN A 85 -15.98 5.94 18.37
CA GLN A 85 -17.00 6.14 17.32
C GLN A 85 -16.85 5.23 16.10
N THR A 86 -16.58 3.93 16.32
CA THR A 86 -16.19 2.97 15.28
C THR A 86 -17.11 3.01 14.07
N GLY A 87 -18.44 3.05 14.28
CA GLY A 87 -19.40 3.14 13.19
C GLY A 87 -19.24 4.38 12.29
N LEU A 88 -19.00 5.55 12.89
CA LEU A 88 -18.77 6.80 12.15
C LEU A 88 -17.46 6.75 11.36
N VAL A 89 -16.39 6.30 12.00
CA VAL A 89 -15.06 6.22 11.38
C VAL A 89 -15.07 5.22 10.21
N THR A 90 -15.61 4.02 10.42
CA THR A 90 -15.78 3.01 9.38
C THR A 90 -16.59 3.54 8.20
N TYR A 91 -17.72 4.19 8.46
CA TYR A 91 -18.54 4.80 7.39
C TYR A 91 -17.74 5.81 6.56
N ARG A 92 -16.92 6.66 7.20
CA ARG A 92 -16.13 7.68 6.51
C ARG A 92 -14.98 7.08 5.68
N ILE A 93 -14.32 6.04 6.16
CA ILE A 93 -13.32 5.29 5.39
C ILE A 93 -13.96 4.72 4.12
N THR A 94 -15.11 4.03 4.27
CA THR A 94 -15.84 3.45 3.14
C THR A 94 -16.28 4.51 2.13
N TYR A 95 -16.86 5.62 2.60
CA TYR A 95 -17.26 6.73 1.72
C TYR A 95 -16.09 7.25 0.88
N CYS A 96 -14.94 7.52 1.50
CA CYS A 96 -13.76 7.99 0.78
C CYS A 96 -13.27 6.96 -0.25
N ALA A 97 -13.21 5.68 0.12
CA ALA A 97 -12.75 4.61 -0.77
C ALA A 97 -13.66 4.46 -2.02
N GLU A 98 -14.97 4.51 -1.83
CA GLU A 98 -15.95 4.44 -2.92
C GLU A 98 -15.83 5.63 -3.87
N ARG A 99 -15.70 6.85 -3.33
CA ARG A 99 -15.50 8.06 -4.14
C ARG A 99 -14.21 8.02 -4.95
N VAL A 100 -13.10 7.59 -4.34
CA VAL A 100 -11.82 7.40 -5.04
C VAL A 100 -11.96 6.39 -6.17
N ARG A 101 -12.67 5.27 -5.96
CA ARG A 101 -12.90 4.28 -7.01
C ARG A 101 -13.72 4.86 -8.16
N ALA A 102 -14.83 5.55 -7.87
CA ALA A 102 -15.71 6.14 -8.88
C ALA A 102 -14.99 7.19 -9.74
N LEU A 103 -14.25 8.09 -9.10
CA LEU A 103 -13.51 9.16 -9.79
C LEU A 103 -12.37 8.62 -10.67
N ASN A 104 -11.67 7.57 -10.21
CA ASN A 104 -10.64 6.93 -11.03
C ASN A 104 -11.21 6.19 -12.25
N ALA A 105 -12.40 5.60 -12.14
CA ALA A 105 -13.08 4.95 -13.27
C ALA A 105 -13.57 5.96 -14.32
N ALA A 106 -13.80 7.21 -13.94
CA ALA A 106 -14.26 8.29 -14.81
C ALA A 106 -13.11 9.05 -15.53
N LEU A 107 -11.83 8.76 -15.23
CA LEU A 107 -10.70 9.37 -15.93
C LEU A 107 -10.54 8.77 -17.35
N PRO A 108 -10.43 9.59 -18.41
CA PRO A 108 -10.22 9.10 -19.78
C PRO A 108 -8.91 8.31 -19.91
N ALA A 109 -8.96 7.19 -20.63
CA ALA A 109 -7.86 6.23 -20.78
C ALA A 109 -6.66 6.72 -21.63
N ASP A 110 -6.76 7.90 -22.28
CA ASP A 110 -5.84 8.34 -23.35
C ASP A 110 -4.51 8.97 -22.90
N ASN A 111 -4.28 9.18 -21.59
CA ASN A 111 -3.06 9.85 -21.10
C ASN A 111 -1.90 8.90 -20.74
N LYS A 112 -1.97 7.62 -21.12
CA LYS A 112 -0.97 6.62 -20.73
C LYS A 112 0.29 6.57 -21.63
N ASP A 113 0.26 7.15 -22.83
CA ASP A 113 1.30 6.89 -23.84
C ASP A 113 2.13 8.12 -24.30
N MET A 114 2.04 9.28 -23.63
CA MET A 114 2.94 10.41 -23.94
C MET A 114 4.37 10.10 -23.45
N THR A 115 5.33 10.08 -24.37
CA THR A 115 6.75 9.86 -24.02
C THR A 115 7.34 11.06 -23.27
N ARG A 116 8.38 10.83 -22.47
CA ARG A 116 9.06 11.88 -21.67
C ARG A 116 9.58 13.03 -22.55
N GLU A 117 10.02 12.73 -23.77
CA GLU A 117 10.46 13.72 -24.76
C GLU A 117 9.30 14.55 -25.30
N GLN A 118 8.16 13.94 -25.62
CA GLN A 118 6.97 14.66 -26.08
C GLN A 118 6.40 15.57 -25.01
N LEU A 119 6.47 15.13 -23.75
CA LEU A 119 6.07 15.93 -22.59
C LEU A 119 6.99 17.13 -22.38
N ALA A 120 8.31 16.92 -22.44
CA ALA A 120 9.30 17.98 -22.31
C ALA A 120 9.21 19.00 -23.46
N ALA A 121 8.96 18.53 -24.69
CA ALA A 121 8.73 19.39 -25.85
C ALA A 121 7.44 20.22 -25.69
N LEU A 122 6.38 19.63 -25.15
CA LEU A 122 5.13 20.35 -24.88
C LEU A 122 5.33 21.43 -23.80
N VAL A 123 6.05 21.13 -22.72
CA VAL A 123 6.37 22.10 -21.67
C VAL A 123 7.24 23.24 -22.20
N ALA A 124 8.24 22.93 -23.04
CA ALA A 124 9.09 23.95 -23.64
C ALA A 124 8.30 24.88 -24.59
N ALA A 125 7.41 24.32 -25.41
CA ALA A 125 6.52 25.07 -26.28
C ALA A 125 5.56 25.97 -25.48
N GLN A 126 4.99 25.45 -24.39
CA GLN A 126 4.11 26.20 -23.50
C GLN A 126 4.86 27.32 -22.76
N LYS A 127 6.10 27.09 -22.34
CA LYS A 127 6.95 28.12 -21.70
C LYS A 127 7.32 29.26 -22.66
N ALA A 128 7.58 28.95 -23.93
CA ALA A 128 7.82 29.97 -24.95
C ALA A 128 6.57 30.83 -25.19
N GLN A 129 5.40 30.20 -25.22
CA GLN A 129 4.12 30.89 -25.38
C GLN A 129 3.80 31.82 -24.20
N ILE A 130 4.16 31.45 -22.96
CA ILE A 130 4.02 32.32 -21.78
C ILE A 130 4.86 33.58 -21.93
N LYS A 131 6.11 33.45 -22.35
CA LYS A 131 7.02 34.59 -22.50
C LYS A 131 6.50 35.59 -23.54
N GLU A 132 5.99 35.09 -24.65
CA GLU A 132 5.42 35.93 -25.70
C GLU A 132 4.13 36.64 -25.25
N LEU A 133 3.26 35.96 -24.50
CA LEU A 133 2.07 36.59 -23.91
C LEU A 133 2.43 37.66 -22.86
N GLU A 134 3.51 37.47 -22.09
CA GLU A 134 3.99 38.49 -21.15
C GLU A 134 4.53 39.74 -21.85
N GLU A 135 5.28 39.57 -22.93
CA GLU A 135 5.75 40.69 -23.77
C GLU A 135 4.58 41.43 -24.45
N GLN A 136 3.55 40.70 -24.89
CA GLN A 136 2.33 41.29 -25.45
C GLN A 136 1.53 42.06 -24.39
N ALA A 137 1.41 41.55 -23.16
CA ALA A 137 0.72 42.24 -22.07
C ALA A 137 1.45 43.55 -21.69
N PHE A 138 2.79 43.54 -21.67
CA PHE A 138 3.60 44.72 -21.39
C PHE A 138 3.43 45.80 -22.48
N SER A 139 3.49 45.39 -23.75
CA SER A 139 3.23 46.25 -24.92
C SER A 139 1.82 46.85 -24.92
N ALA A 140 0.81 46.07 -24.53
CA ALA A 140 -0.57 46.55 -24.40
C ALA A 140 -0.72 47.57 -23.27
N GLN A 141 -0.05 47.36 -22.13
CA GLN A 141 -0.03 48.30 -21.00
C GLN A 141 0.57 49.65 -21.40
N GLU A 142 1.72 49.64 -22.10
CA GLU A 142 2.40 50.84 -22.58
C GLU A 142 1.52 51.63 -23.56
N LYS A 143 0.81 50.92 -24.46
CA LYS A 143 -0.18 51.54 -25.37
C LYS A 143 -1.36 52.15 -24.61
N VAL A 144 -1.87 51.49 -23.57
CA VAL A 144 -2.96 52.02 -22.73
C VAL A 144 -2.50 53.29 -21.99
N GLU A 145 -1.28 53.33 -21.46
CA GLU A 145 -0.72 54.53 -20.82
C GLU A 145 -0.51 55.67 -21.83
N ALA A 146 0.00 55.38 -23.03
CA ALA A 146 0.17 56.36 -24.09
C ALA A 146 -1.18 56.94 -24.59
N LEU A 147 -2.20 56.10 -24.77
CA LEU A 147 -3.57 56.49 -25.12
C LEU A 147 -4.25 57.30 -23.99
N THR A 148 -4.02 56.92 -22.74
CA THR A 148 -4.57 57.64 -21.57
C THR A 148 -3.91 59.01 -21.41
N ALA A 149 -2.59 59.11 -21.66
CA ALA A 149 -1.86 60.37 -21.68
C ALA A 149 -2.33 61.29 -22.81
N THR A 150 -2.54 60.76 -24.02
CA THR A 150 -3.06 61.53 -25.17
C THR A 150 -4.51 61.97 -24.98
N MET A 151 -5.39 61.15 -24.37
CA MET A 151 -6.74 61.58 -23.98
C MET A 151 -6.72 62.68 -22.90
N SER A 152 -5.78 62.65 -21.97
CA SER A 152 -5.63 63.69 -20.93
C SER A 152 -5.20 65.03 -21.51
N THR A 153 -4.44 65.04 -22.61
CA THR A 153 -4.10 66.27 -23.36
C THR A 153 -5.17 66.72 -24.36
N THR A 154 -6.16 65.88 -24.68
CA THR A 154 -7.19 66.14 -25.71
C THR A 154 -8.59 66.31 -25.12
N THR A 155 -8.71 66.99 -23.97
CA THR A 155 -10.01 67.40 -23.43
C THR A 155 -10.56 68.60 -24.19
N ALA A 156 -10.91 68.42 -25.47
CA ALA A 156 -11.76 69.31 -26.27
C ALA A 156 -12.26 68.65 -27.58
N ALA A 157 -13.00 67.52 -27.51
CA ALA A 157 -14.05 67.12 -28.47
C ALA A 157 -14.59 65.70 -28.13
N PRO A 158 -15.87 65.38 -28.38
CA PRO A 158 -16.42 64.07 -28.05
C PRO A 158 -16.06 63.05 -29.13
N ALA A 159 -15.14 62.14 -28.84
CA ALA A 159 -14.80 61.03 -29.73
C ALA A 159 -15.36 59.71 -29.14
N ALA A 160 -16.53 59.29 -29.64
CA ALA A 160 -17.14 58.01 -29.28
C ALA A 160 -16.26 56.79 -29.63
N GLY A 161 -15.30 56.92 -30.56
CA GLY A 161 -14.41 55.83 -30.98
C GLY A 161 -13.31 55.46 -29.99
N GLY A 162 -12.80 56.41 -29.20
CA GLY A 162 -11.71 56.13 -28.25
C GLY A 162 -12.18 55.40 -26.99
N ALA A 163 -13.45 55.61 -26.59
CA ALA A 163 -14.02 54.92 -25.44
C ALA A 163 -14.26 53.42 -25.71
N ASP A 164 -14.71 53.08 -26.93
CA ASP A 164 -14.90 51.68 -27.36
C ASP A 164 -13.56 50.95 -27.53
N GLU A 165 -12.52 51.62 -28.02
CA GLU A 165 -11.19 51.03 -28.17
C GLU A 165 -10.52 50.78 -26.81
N VAL A 166 -10.68 51.70 -25.85
CA VAL A 166 -10.23 51.50 -24.45
C VAL A 166 -11.01 50.38 -23.77
N ALA A 167 -12.31 50.23 -24.03
CA ALA A 167 -13.11 49.13 -23.51
C ALA A 167 -12.66 47.77 -24.09
N ALA A 168 -12.37 47.72 -25.39
CA ALA A 168 -11.86 46.52 -26.06
C ALA A 168 -10.48 46.09 -25.52
N LEU A 169 -9.58 47.06 -25.32
CA LEU A 169 -8.24 46.79 -24.75
C LEU A 169 -8.32 46.30 -23.30
N ARG A 170 -9.21 46.86 -22.47
CA ARG A 170 -9.42 46.39 -21.09
C ARG A 170 -9.92 44.96 -21.03
N GLU A 171 -10.81 44.57 -21.95
CA GLU A 171 -11.30 43.19 -22.04
C GLU A 171 -10.20 42.24 -22.53
N GLN A 172 -9.33 42.67 -23.45
CA GLN A 172 -8.14 41.88 -23.83
C GLN A 172 -7.18 41.69 -22.66
N VAL A 173 -6.89 42.73 -21.89
CA VAL A 173 -6.04 42.61 -20.68
C VAL A 173 -6.66 41.63 -19.69
N ARG A 174 -7.97 41.73 -19.44
CA ARG A 174 -8.69 40.79 -18.56
C ARG A 174 -8.57 39.34 -19.03
N ARG A 175 -8.74 39.09 -20.34
CA ARG A 175 -8.57 37.74 -20.92
C ARG A 175 -7.13 37.22 -20.78
N LEU A 176 -6.14 38.06 -21.06
CA LEU A 176 -4.72 37.68 -20.94
C LEU A 176 -4.34 37.35 -19.49
N GLU A 177 -4.86 38.10 -18.52
CA GLU A 177 -4.66 37.79 -17.10
C GLU A 177 -5.32 36.46 -16.68
N GLU A 178 -6.50 36.15 -17.22
CA GLU A 178 -7.18 34.87 -16.99
C GLU A 178 -6.42 33.70 -17.63
N GLU A 179 -5.92 33.87 -18.86
CA GLU A 179 -5.07 32.87 -19.52
C GLU A 179 -3.76 32.66 -18.76
N LYS A 180 -3.10 33.72 -18.29
CA LYS A 180 -1.89 33.62 -17.45
C LYS A 180 -2.14 32.82 -16.18
N LYS A 181 -3.26 33.06 -15.50
CA LYS A 181 -3.67 32.29 -14.31
C LYS A 181 -3.94 30.82 -14.65
N ALA A 182 -4.61 30.54 -15.77
CA ALA A 182 -4.85 29.17 -16.22
C ALA A 182 -3.55 28.42 -16.54
N TRP A 183 -2.55 29.10 -17.12
CA TRP A 183 -1.22 28.53 -17.36
C TRP A 183 -0.45 28.24 -16.07
N ALA A 184 -0.47 29.16 -15.10
CA ALA A 184 0.14 28.92 -13.79
C ALA A 184 -0.48 27.69 -13.09
N ALA A 185 -1.81 27.53 -13.18
CA ALA A 185 -2.50 26.37 -12.65
C ALA A 185 -2.12 25.06 -13.37
N ARG A 186 -1.88 25.10 -14.69
CA ARG A 186 -1.38 23.95 -15.46
C ARG A 186 0.05 23.56 -15.04
N GLY A 187 0.94 24.52 -14.83
CA GLY A 187 2.29 24.26 -14.34
C GLY A 187 2.30 23.57 -12.96
N ALA A 188 1.45 24.02 -12.04
CA ALA A 188 1.29 23.36 -10.73
C ALA A 188 0.76 21.91 -10.86
N ALA A 189 -0.18 21.66 -11.79
CA ALA A 189 -0.68 20.31 -12.05
C ALA A 189 0.38 19.39 -12.68
N GLU A 190 1.30 19.96 -13.45
CA GLU A 190 2.44 19.26 -14.06
C GLU A 190 3.47 18.83 -13.02
N GLU A 191 3.82 19.70 -12.08
CA GLU A 191 4.68 19.36 -10.94
C GLU A 191 4.08 18.25 -10.09
N GLU A 192 2.76 18.32 -9.83
CA GLU A 192 2.05 17.28 -9.09
C GLU A 192 2.03 15.94 -9.85
N ARG A 193 1.83 15.97 -11.17
CA ARG A 193 1.90 14.78 -12.03
C ARG A 193 3.30 14.15 -11.98
N ASP A 194 4.35 14.95 -12.00
CA ASP A 194 5.73 14.46 -11.95
C ASP A 194 6.06 13.88 -10.56
N ALA A 195 5.56 14.49 -9.49
CA ALA A 195 5.66 13.94 -8.13
C ALA A 195 4.92 12.59 -8.00
N LEU A 196 3.72 12.48 -8.59
CA LEU A 196 2.97 11.22 -8.63
C LEU A 196 3.70 10.15 -9.44
N ARG A 197 4.31 10.51 -10.58
CA ARG A 197 5.13 9.58 -11.38
C ARG A 197 6.34 9.08 -10.60
N ALA A 198 7.05 9.96 -9.89
CA ALA A 198 8.16 9.57 -9.03
C ALA A 198 7.71 8.63 -7.90
N ARG A 199 6.51 8.84 -7.36
CA ARG A 199 5.94 7.95 -6.33
C ARG A 199 5.53 6.60 -6.89
N ILE A 200 5.02 6.54 -8.13
CA ILE A 200 4.70 5.28 -8.81
C ILE A 200 5.97 4.46 -9.02
N THR A 201 7.05 5.06 -9.54
CA THR A 201 8.33 4.34 -9.71
C THR A 201 8.91 3.85 -8.38
N ALA A 202 8.81 4.64 -7.31
CA ALA A 202 9.22 4.19 -5.98
C ALA A 202 8.41 2.98 -5.48
N LEU A 203 7.08 3.01 -5.67
CA LEU A 203 6.20 1.89 -5.30
C LEU A 203 6.44 0.63 -6.15
N GLU A 204 6.78 0.79 -7.43
CA GLU A 204 7.15 -0.34 -8.29
C GLU A 204 8.45 -1.01 -7.82
N GLU A 205 9.42 -0.23 -7.37
CA GLU A 205 10.65 -0.77 -6.83
C GLU A 205 10.41 -1.46 -5.47
N GLU A 206 9.62 -0.86 -4.59
CA GLU A 206 9.18 -1.50 -3.34
C GLU A 206 8.47 -2.84 -3.61
N LYS A 207 7.55 -2.88 -4.58
CA LYS A 207 6.88 -4.11 -5.01
C LYS A 207 7.87 -5.17 -5.50
N ARG A 208 8.92 -4.79 -6.24
CA ARG A 208 9.98 -5.73 -6.65
C ARG A 208 10.74 -6.29 -5.46
N THR A 209 11.08 -5.44 -4.48
CA THR A 209 11.77 -5.90 -3.27
C THR A 209 10.91 -6.86 -2.45
N LEU A 210 9.60 -6.58 -2.29
CA LEU A 210 8.66 -7.46 -1.62
C LEU A 210 8.48 -8.80 -2.36
N ALA A 211 8.46 -8.79 -3.69
CA ALA A 211 8.41 -10.01 -4.49
C ALA A 211 9.67 -10.87 -4.30
N ALA A 212 10.85 -10.26 -4.21
CA ALA A 212 12.10 -10.97 -3.91
C ALA A 212 12.09 -11.57 -2.50
N GLN A 213 11.58 -10.83 -1.50
CA GLN A 213 11.41 -11.35 -0.14
C GLN A 213 10.42 -12.52 -0.08
N ALA A 214 9.31 -12.44 -0.81
CA ALA A 214 8.34 -13.52 -0.92
C ALA A 214 8.94 -14.79 -1.57
N ALA A 215 9.80 -14.62 -2.57
CA ALA A 215 10.55 -15.74 -3.15
C ALA A 215 11.49 -16.39 -2.11
N GLY A 216 12.23 -15.58 -1.33
CA GLY A 216 13.07 -16.11 -0.25
C GLY A 216 12.28 -16.86 0.84
N LEU A 217 11.04 -16.45 1.14
CA LEU A 217 10.16 -17.20 2.04
C LEU A 217 9.74 -18.56 1.47
N LYS A 218 9.56 -18.66 0.15
CA LYS A 218 9.29 -19.94 -0.52
C LYS A 218 10.48 -20.89 -0.38
N ASP A 219 11.70 -20.39 -0.53
CA ASP A 219 12.93 -21.18 -0.32
C ASP A 219 12.99 -21.74 1.12
N VAL A 220 12.56 -20.98 2.12
CA VAL A 220 12.47 -21.45 3.52
C VAL A 220 11.44 -22.59 3.67
N GLN A 221 10.33 -22.55 2.92
CA GLN A 221 9.35 -23.64 2.94
C GLN A 221 9.90 -24.90 2.30
N GLU A 222 10.67 -24.79 1.22
CA GLU A 222 11.37 -25.91 0.59
C GLU A 222 12.42 -26.52 1.54
N LEU A 223 13.16 -25.69 2.27
CA LEU A 223 14.09 -26.16 3.32
C LEU A 223 13.38 -26.95 4.43
N LYS A 224 12.18 -26.53 4.85
CA LYS A 224 11.37 -27.28 5.85
C LYS A 224 10.93 -28.64 5.32
N GLN A 225 10.51 -28.72 4.06
CA GLN A 225 10.14 -30.00 3.45
C GLN A 225 11.33 -30.94 3.36
N LEU A 226 12.51 -30.41 3.01
CA LEU A 226 13.74 -31.19 2.95
C LEU A 226 14.17 -31.68 4.34
N ALA A 227 14.04 -30.85 5.37
CA ALA A 227 14.29 -31.24 6.77
C ALA A 227 13.37 -32.40 7.21
N ALA A 228 12.05 -32.31 6.95
CA ALA A 228 11.10 -33.37 7.27
C ALA A 228 11.42 -34.69 6.52
N ALA A 229 11.85 -34.60 5.26
CA ALA A 229 12.27 -35.77 4.48
C ALA A 229 13.54 -36.42 5.06
N LEU A 230 14.50 -35.62 5.54
CA LEU A 230 15.70 -36.13 6.21
C LEU A 230 15.37 -36.78 7.55
N GLU A 231 14.47 -36.21 8.34
CA GLU A 231 13.98 -36.81 9.60
C GLU A 231 13.33 -38.17 9.35
N GLY A 232 12.51 -38.30 8.29
CA GLY A 232 11.93 -39.58 7.87
C GLY A 232 12.99 -40.63 7.54
N LYS A 233 13.99 -40.27 6.72
CA LYS A 233 15.11 -41.17 6.39
C LYS A 233 15.90 -41.60 7.62
N LEU A 234 16.10 -40.70 8.59
CA LEU A 234 16.83 -40.99 9.81
C LEU A 234 16.04 -41.95 10.72
N ALA A 235 14.71 -41.81 10.77
CA ALA A 235 13.84 -42.77 11.46
C ALA A 235 13.88 -44.16 10.81
N ASP A 236 13.86 -44.24 9.47
CA ASP A 236 13.98 -45.52 8.76
C ASP A 236 15.33 -46.18 8.99
N GLN A 237 16.42 -45.41 8.97
CA GLN A 237 17.75 -45.92 9.32
C GLN A 237 17.81 -46.44 10.77
N ALA A 238 17.16 -45.76 11.72
CA ALA A 238 17.10 -46.22 13.11
C ALA A 238 16.34 -47.55 13.23
N ARG A 239 15.23 -47.72 12.50
CA ARG A 239 14.49 -48.99 12.43
C ARG A 239 15.36 -50.11 11.84
N ALA A 240 16.02 -49.85 10.71
CA ALA A 240 16.91 -50.82 10.08
C ALA A 240 18.07 -51.22 11.00
N ARG A 241 18.65 -50.28 11.75
CA ARG A 241 19.70 -50.56 12.74
C ARG A 241 19.18 -51.48 13.85
N ASN A 242 17.99 -51.20 14.38
CA ASN A 242 17.41 -52.01 15.45
C ASN A 242 17.08 -53.43 14.96
N GLU A 243 16.58 -53.57 13.73
CA GLU A 243 16.35 -54.86 13.09
C GLU A 243 17.65 -55.66 12.95
N LEU A 244 18.70 -55.05 12.38
CA LEU A 244 20.02 -55.69 12.27
C LEU A 244 20.60 -56.08 13.63
N GLN A 245 20.39 -55.26 14.67
CA GLN A 245 20.81 -55.59 16.02
C GLN A 245 20.04 -56.77 16.60
N GLY A 246 18.74 -56.88 16.32
CA GLY A 246 17.93 -58.05 16.66
C GLY A 246 18.44 -59.31 15.97
N GLN A 247 18.72 -59.24 14.67
CA GLN A 247 19.29 -60.34 13.89
C GLN A 247 20.65 -60.77 14.41
N LEU A 248 21.53 -59.81 14.75
CA LEU A 248 22.83 -60.10 15.34
C LEU A 248 22.68 -60.84 16.68
N THR A 249 21.75 -60.42 17.53
CA THR A 249 21.47 -61.06 18.82
C THR A 249 20.99 -62.51 18.63
N ALA A 250 20.11 -62.75 17.65
CA ALA A 250 19.64 -64.09 17.31
C ALA A 250 20.78 -65.01 16.81
N LEU A 251 21.64 -64.50 15.92
CA LEU A 251 22.80 -65.25 15.41
C LEU A 251 23.81 -65.58 16.51
N VAL A 252 24.01 -64.68 17.48
CA VAL A 252 24.86 -64.95 18.65
C VAL A 252 24.29 -66.10 19.48
N ALA A 253 22.99 -66.12 19.75
CA ALA A 253 22.34 -67.21 20.47
C ALA A 253 22.39 -68.55 19.71
N GLU A 254 22.23 -68.52 18.38
CA GLU A 254 22.39 -69.70 17.54
C GLU A 254 23.81 -70.25 17.59
N ARG A 255 24.83 -69.38 17.51
CA ARG A 255 26.24 -69.75 17.66
C ARG A 255 26.50 -70.43 19.00
N GLU A 256 25.96 -69.90 20.09
CA GLU A 256 26.11 -70.51 21.42
C GLU A 256 25.47 -71.90 21.48
N THR A 257 24.28 -72.05 20.90
CA THR A 257 23.58 -73.34 20.80
C THR A 257 24.35 -74.36 19.96
N LEU A 258 24.93 -73.93 18.84
CA LEU A 258 25.80 -74.78 18.03
C LEU A 258 27.09 -75.15 18.78
N GLY A 259 27.65 -74.23 19.56
CA GLY A 259 28.81 -74.48 20.41
C GLY A 259 28.55 -75.58 21.44
N THR A 260 27.41 -75.52 22.15
CA THR A 260 27.05 -76.57 23.12
C THR A 260 26.83 -77.93 22.45
N ARG A 261 26.17 -77.95 21.29
CA ARG A 261 26.01 -79.19 20.50
C ARG A 261 27.35 -79.78 20.06
N LEU A 262 28.28 -78.94 19.61
CA LEU A 262 29.61 -79.38 19.21
C LEU A 262 30.35 -80.01 20.40
N THR A 263 30.32 -79.37 21.58
CA THR A 263 30.93 -79.95 22.78
C THR A 263 30.32 -81.30 23.16
N ALA A 264 28.98 -81.46 23.07
CA ALA A 264 28.31 -82.72 23.36
C ALA A 264 28.72 -83.83 22.38
N ILE A 265 28.78 -83.52 21.08
CA ILE A 265 29.24 -84.47 20.06
C ILE A 265 30.70 -84.88 20.30
N THR A 266 31.56 -83.93 20.66
CA THR A 266 32.96 -84.23 21.02
C THR A 266 33.03 -85.21 22.19
N THR A 267 32.25 -84.99 23.26
CA THR A 267 32.19 -85.92 24.39
C THR A 267 31.70 -87.31 23.97
N GLN A 268 30.62 -87.40 23.18
CA GLN A 268 30.11 -88.69 22.69
C GLN A 268 31.15 -89.43 21.84
N LEU A 269 31.93 -88.71 21.04
CA LEU A 269 32.97 -89.30 20.22
C LEU A 269 34.13 -89.87 21.05
N ASP A 270 34.51 -89.18 22.14
CA ASP A 270 35.53 -89.68 23.07
C ASP A 270 35.01 -90.91 23.87
N GLU A 271 33.74 -90.92 24.29
CA GLU A 271 33.12 -92.09 24.92
C GLU A 271 33.09 -93.31 23.99
N LEU A 272 32.71 -93.11 22.72
CA LEU A 272 32.72 -94.18 21.71
C LEU A 272 34.13 -94.71 21.43
N ARG A 273 35.15 -93.83 21.40
CA ARG A 273 36.55 -94.25 21.28
C ARG A 273 36.98 -95.11 22.47
N ALA A 274 36.68 -94.68 23.69
CA ALA A 274 36.99 -95.45 24.89
C ALA A 274 36.29 -96.82 24.92
N LEU A 275 35.03 -96.89 24.46
CA LEU A 275 34.29 -98.14 24.30
C LEU A 275 34.95 -99.06 23.27
N ALA A 276 35.34 -98.52 22.10
CA ALA A 276 36.00 -99.28 21.06
C ALA A 276 37.33 -99.87 21.54
N GLU A 277 38.15 -99.09 22.24
CA GLU A 277 39.38 -99.58 22.86
C GLU A 277 39.12 -100.70 23.88
N ARG A 278 38.07 -100.56 24.70
CA ARG A 278 37.69 -101.59 25.68
C ARG A 278 37.29 -102.89 25.00
N LEU A 279 36.42 -102.83 24.00
CA LEU A 279 35.98 -104.00 23.24
C LEU A 279 37.14 -104.68 22.51
N GLN A 280 38.10 -103.89 22.00
CA GLN A 280 39.30 -104.43 21.38
C GLN A 280 40.16 -105.20 22.38
N ARG A 281 40.41 -104.64 23.57
CA ARG A 281 41.13 -105.34 24.65
C ARG A 281 40.44 -106.64 25.06
N GLU A 282 39.11 -106.63 25.13
CA GLU A 282 38.31 -107.83 25.45
C GLU A 282 38.42 -108.90 24.35
N ASN A 283 38.34 -108.51 23.08
CA ASN A 283 38.51 -109.44 21.96
C ASN A 283 39.93 -110.06 21.94
N ASP A 284 40.96 -109.25 22.18
CA ASP A 284 42.34 -109.72 22.26
C ASP A 284 42.57 -110.68 23.43
N ALA A 285 41.87 -110.49 24.55
CA ALA A 285 41.90 -111.41 25.70
C ALA A 285 41.22 -112.75 25.38
N LEU A 286 40.11 -112.74 24.64
CA LEU A 286 39.41 -113.97 24.21
C LEU A 286 40.17 -114.79 23.17
N ARG A 287 41.15 -114.19 22.48
CA ARG A 287 41.96 -114.84 21.44
C ARG A 287 43.26 -115.48 21.95
N LYS A 288 43.60 -115.30 23.23
CA LYS A 288 44.77 -115.92 23.89
C LYS A 288 44.37 -117.20 24.62
#